data_AF-A0A4Z0M263-F1
#
_entry.id   AF-A0A4Z0M263-F1
#
_cell.length_a   1.000
_cell.length_b   1.000
_cell.length_c   1.000
_cell.angle_alpha   90.00
_cell.angle_beta   90.00
_cell.angle_gamma   90.00
#
_symmetry.space_group_name_H-M   'P 1'
#
loop_
_entity.id
_entity.type
_entity.pdbx_description
1 polymer ?
#
loop_
_entity_poly.entity_id
_entity_poly.type
_entity_poly.pdbx_seq_one_letter_code
_entity_poly.pdbx_strand_id
1 'polypeptide(L)' 'MSIQNISAFSAKAKADPALGAQLKSCEKLKEMFTLARDHGFDFDEDSLYPPNEPQFTEDQLSARLAKALLRA' A
#
# COMPACT_ATOMS: atom_id res chain seq x y z
N MET A 1 0.60 15.43 -1.49
CA MET A 1 0.45 14.68 -2.77
C MET A 1 0.48 13.17 -2.56
N SER A 2 1.26 12.64 -1.61
CA SER A 2 1.48 11.21 -1.42
C SER A 2 0.24 10.38 -1.00
N ILE A 3 -0.68 10.91 -0.20
CA ILE A 3 -1.92 10.19 0.20
C ILE A 3 -2.76 9.80 -1.01
N GLN A 4 -2.96 10.72 -1.96
CA GLN A 4 -3.75 10.45 -3.16
C GLN A 4 -3.13 9.33 -4.02
N ASN A 5 -1.80 9.27 -4.09
CA ASN A 5 -1.09 8.19 -4.77
C ASN A 5 -1.26 6.84 -4.06
N ILE A 6 -1.21 6.83 -2.72
CA ILE A 6 -1.42 5.61 -1.93
C ILE A 6 -2.86 5.10 -2.13
N SER A 7 -3.87 5.96 -2.03
CA SER A 7 -5.27 5.59 -2.24
C SER A 7 -5.52 5.13 -3.68
N ALA A 8 -4.89 5.77 -4.67
CA ALA A 8 -4.99 5.38 -6.07
C ALA A 8 -4.31 4.04 -6.36
N PHE A 9 -3.14 3.79 -5.76
CA PHE A 9 -2.45 2.50 -5.84
C PHE A 9 -3.27 1.39 -5.18
N SER A 10 -3.83 1.66 -3.99
CA SER A 10 -4.75 0.78 -3.28
C SER A 10 -5.99 0.45 -4.13
N ALA A 11 -6.61 1.45 -4.77
CA ALA A 11 -7.73 1.23 -5.69
C ALA A 11 -7.32 0.40 -6.92
N LYS A 12 -6.13 0.63 -7.48
CA LYS A 12 -5.60 -0.14 -8.61
C LYS A 12 -5.33 -1.60 -8.22
N ALA A 13 -4.75 -1.86 -7.06
CA ALA A 13 -4.51 -3.21 -6.55
C ALA A 13 -5.81 -3.97 -6.22
N LYS A 14 -6.90 -3.24 -5.96
CA LYS A 14 -8.27 -3.79 -5.85
C LYS A 14 -8.85 -4.15 -7.21
N ALA A 15 -8.64 -3.31 -8.21
CA ALA A 15 -9.16 -3.51 -9.56
C ALA A 15 -8.38 -4.57 -10.35
N ASP A 16 -7.08 -4.72 -10.08
CA ASP A 16 -6.18 -5.66 -10.74
C ASP A 16 -5.77 -6.79 -9.78
N PRO A 17 -6.29 -8.03 -9.98
CA PRO A 17 -5.98 -9.15 -9.10
C PRO A 17 -4.51 -9.60 -9.18
N ALA A 18 -3.80 -9.36 -10.29
CA ALA A 18 -2.37 -9.67 -10.39
C ALA A 18 -1.53 -8.69 -9.56
N LEU A 19 -1.90 -7.41 -9.54
CA LEU A 19 -1.29 -6.42 -8.67
C LEU A 19 -1.63 -6.67 -7.20
N GLY A 20 -2.90 -7.00 -6.91
CA GLY A 20 -3.35 -7.34 -5.57
C GLY A 20 -2.60 -8.53 -4.98
N ALA A 21 -2.31 -9.56 -5.77
CA ALA A 21 -1.49 -10.69 -5.35
C ALA A 21 -0.04 -10.28 -5.03
N GLN A 22 0.58 -9.46 -5.87
CA GLN A 22 1.94 -8.94 -5.63
C GLN A 22 2.02 -8.09 -4.37
N LEU A 23 1.04 -7.20 -4.16
CA LEU A 23 0.94 -6.37 -2.96
C LEU A 23 0.80 -7.21 -1.69
N LYS A 24 -0.01 -8.28 -1.75
CA LYS A 24 -0.16 -9.25 -0.67
C LYS A 24 1.10 -10.07 -0.41
N SER A 25 1.93 -10.27 -1.42
CA SER A 25 3.24 -10.93 -1.28
C SER A 25 4.32 -10.01 -0.70
N CYS A 26 4.14 -8.69 -0.71
CA CYS A 26 5.08 -7.77 -0.07
C CYS A 26 5.05 -7.96 1.46
N GLU A 27 6.20 -8.18 2.07
CA GLU A 27 6.35 -8.30 3.53
C GLU A 27 6.97 -7.05 4.15
N LYS A 28 7.70 -6.26 3.35
CA LYS A 28 8.40 -5.06 3.76
C LYS A 28 7.86 -3.82 3.03
N LEU A 29 7.86 -2.68 3.73
CA LEU A 29 7.46 -1.40 3.15
C LEU A 29 8.26 -1.06 1.89
N LYS A 30 9.58 -1.31 1.91
CA LYS A 30 10.47 -1.14 0.73
C LYS A 30 9.99 -1.89 -0.50
N GLU A 31 9.47 -3.12 -0.34
CA GLU A 31 8.95 -3.91 -1.47
C GLU A 31 7.66 -3.30 -2.01
N MET A 32 6.78 -2.84 -1.11
CA MET A 32 5.56 -2.13 -1.49
C MET A 32 5.86 -0.82 -2.23
N PHE A 33 6.86 -0.05 -1.77
CA PHE A 33 7.29 1.17 -2.45
C PHE A 33 7.88 0.89 -3.83
N THR A 34 8.72 -0.14 -3.96
CA THR A 34 9.26 -0.54 -5.27
C THR A 34 8.14 -0.94 -6.22
N LEU A 35 7.20 -1.78 -5.75
CA LEU A 35 6.05 -2.21 -6.54
C LEU A 35 5.19 -1.01 -6.96
N ALA A 36 4.91 -0.09 -6.04
CA ALA A 36 4.20 1.13 -6.36
C ALA A 36 4.91 1.95 -7.43
N ARG A 37 6.23 2.13 -7.31
CA ARG A 37 7.06 2.89 -8.25
C ARG A 37 7.07 2.28 -9.64
N ASP A 38 7.14 0.95 -9.73
CA ASP A 38 7.04 0.20 -11.00
C ASP A 38 5.69 0.42 -11.68
N HIS A 39 4.63 0.64 -10.90
CA HIS A 39 3.30 0.96 -11.39
C HIS A 39 3.05 2.48 -11.56
N GLY A 40 4.07 3.33 -11.38
CA GLY A 40 4.00 4.77 -11.56
C GLY A 40 3.49 5.55 -10.34
N PHE A 41 3.41 4.92 -9.17
CA PHE A 41 3.02 5.54 -7.91
C PHE A 41 4.24 5.78 -7.04
N ASP A 42 4.50 7.04 -6.70
CA ASP A 42 5.58 7.42 -5.81
C ASP A 42 4.98 8.00 -4.53
N PHE A 43 5.32 7.41 -3.38
CA PHE A 43 4.89 7.86 -2.07
C PHE A 43 5.94 7.51 -1.01
N ASP A 44 6.03 8.36 0.01
CA ASP A 44 7.06 8.27 1.06
C ASP A 44 6.53 7.60 2.34
N GLU A 45 7.45 7.07 3.14
CA GLU A 45 7.15 6.43 4.43
C GLU A 45 6.47 7.40 5.41
N ASP A 46 6.88 8.68 5.42
CA ASP A 46 6.20 9.72 6.22
C ASP A 46 4.72 9.90 5.86
N SER A 47 4.32 9.54 4.64
CA SER A 47 2.92 9.65 4.20
C SER A 47 2.06 8.44 4.59
N LEU A 48 2.70 7.37 5.07
CA LEU A 48 2.02 6.19 5.58
C LEU A 48 1.68 6.32 7.07
N TYR A 49 2.30 7.26 7.79
CA TYR A 49 2.20 7.34 9.25
C TYR A 49 1.32 8.47 9.83
N PRO A 50 0.74 9.37 9.02
CA PRO A 50 -0.57 9.95 9.39
C PRO A 50 -1.45 10.32 8.16
N PRO A 51 -2.75 9.95 8.09
CA PRO A 51 -3.77 10.68 8.87
C PRO A 51 -5.07 9.89 9.14
N ASN A 52 -5.39 9.52 10.39
CA ASN A 52 -6.74 9.17 10.89
C ASN A 52 -7.61 8.10 10.17
N GLU A 53 -7.30 7.70 8.94
CA GLU A 53 -8.07 6.79 8.08
C GLU A 53 -7.15 5.80 7.36
N PRO A 54 -7.53 4.51 7.32
CA PRO A 54 -6.74 3.47 6.68
C PRO A 54 -6.74 3.63 5.15
N GLN A 55 -5.55 3.78 4.55
CA GLN A 55 -5.37 3.90 3.09
C GLN A 55 -5.43 2.55 2.35
N PHE A 56 -5.23 1.46 3.09
CA PHE A 56 -5.32 0.10 2.60
C PHE A 56 -6.32 -0.67 3.46
N THR A 57 -6.90 -1.73 2.91
CA THR A 57 -7.68 -2.69 3.70
C THR A 57 -6.83 -3.91 4.05
N GLU A 58 -7.14 -4.59 5.15
CA GLU A 58 -6.40 -5.77 5.61
C GLU A 58 -6.33 -6.87 4.54
N ASP A 59 -7.40 -7.03 3.75
CA ASP A 59 -7.47 -7.95 2.62
C ASP A 59 -6.52 -7.63 1.45
N GLN A 60 -5.91 -6.45 1.41
CA GLN A 60 -4.97 -6.05 0.36
C GLN A 60 -3.51 -6.18 0.77
N LEU A 61 -3.25 -6.27 2.07
CA LEU A 61 -1.90 -6.30 2.62
C LEU A 61 -1.55 -7.69 3.13
N SER A 62 -0.26 -7.98 3.24
CA SER A 62 0.21 -9.13 4.01
C SER A 62 -0.05 -8.90 5.50
N ALA A 63 -0.15 -9.98 6.29
CA ALA A 63 -0.33 -9.88 7.75
C ALA A 63 0.73 -9.00 8.43
N ARG A 64 1.95 -8.94 7.86
CA ARG A 64 3.06 -8.12 8.36
C ARG A 64 2.88 -6.65 8.02
N LEU A 65 2.52 -6.31 6.77
CA LEU A 65 2.26 -4.94 6.35
C LEU A 65 0.99 -4.38 6.98
N ALA A 66 -0.07 -5.17 7.06
CA ALA A 66 -1.29 -4.82 7.78
C ALA A 66 -0.97 -4.44 9.22
N LYS A 67 -0.18 -5.25 9.93
CA LYS A 67 0.27 -4.93 11.29
C LYS A 67 1.18 -3.69 11.37
N ALA A 68 1.89 -3.34 10.31
CA ALA A 68 2.76 -2.16 10.30
C ALA A 68 2.02 -0.86 9.96
N LEU A 69 0.98 -0.94 9.13
CA LEU A 69 0.27 0.19 8.53
C LEU A 69 -1.15 0.42 9.08
N LEU A 70 -1.85 -0.65 9.45
CA LEU A 70 -3.22 -0.63 9.99
C LEU A 70 -3.27 -0.70 11.52
N ARG A 71 -2.12 -0.57 12.19
CA ARG A 71 -2.06 -0.44 13.65
C ARG A 71 -2.64 0.92 14.09
N ALA A 72 -3.97 1.00 14.07
CA ALA A 72 -4.72 1.69 15.10
C ALA A 72 -4.66 0.88 16.41
#